data_AF-A0A9W6ZMI6-F1
#
_entry.id   AF-A0A9W6ZMI6-F1
#
_cell.length_a   1.000
_cell.length_b   1.000
_cell.length_c   1.000
_cell.angle_alpha   90.00
_cell.angle_beta   90.00
_cell.angle_gamma   90.00
#
_symmetry.space_group_name_H-M   'P 1'
#
loop_
_entity.id
_entity.type
_entity.pdbx_description
1 polymer ?
#
loop_
_entity_poly.entity_id
_entity_poly.type
_entity_poly.pdbx_seq_one_letter_code
_entity_poly.pdbx_strand_id
1 'polypeptide(L)'
;MRRPTLSLPTFLLLSSIFLFHSLLPTKSFEILPRSSNFGADIDGFNITNFLNSHDSIRLDSDPAVEDVPGEARVTVDALKRALHEHRFLHFPLQDGLTWQDQLTFVQLFGVAFDESLHPNRVPWEGEKDPRVAVFSNNKNHGLVGVGVEGFHSDGNVVEIPHQANFLYCEQTVKGAATLLAPLEEVRNSLPEELLLNVDFTSSHVDNLEKPLAHHHPASGRPTMFFGLGTLAGLYKKDGETLTREETDDINDKISEAIEKVGPYRHEWVAGSLLVMDNLALVHRASSETQATDDPDAIRIMRRVTLAAKRPLRRRDQTFEDYPHRCNDEICLVSLGRHIEAGADHSFPGVEEGNELCRGYFHQTSSLASLTNKELARMAAEIAEELRMPHFLDARKYGTNKPTIRWGSPTTEDEWNNEYPWDDVSGQPNDCDGPGTEPCIFIGPRGKWFDFACNPKRSEGTTPGPEITWGEREMFDIAPLCQVSLEWFHQNENEVQEKREL
;
A
#
# COMPACT_ATOMS: atom_id res chain seq x y z
N MET A 1 -12.45 60.15 -53.20
CA MET A 1 -12.44 58.79 -52.63
C MET A 1 -11.73 57.87 -53.63
N ARG A 2 -10.93 56.92 -53.14
CA ARG A 2 -9.88 56.13 -53.84
C ARG A 2 -8.49 56.75 -53.72
N ARG A 3 -7.73 56.27 -52.71
CA ARG A 3 -6.27 56.40 -52.63
C ARG A 3 -5.63 55.25 -53.43
N PRO A 4 -4.61 55.51 -54.25
CA PRO A 4 -3.88 54.49 -54.98
C PRO A 4 -2.63 54.00 -54.22
N THR A 5 -2.29 52.77 -54.55
CA THR A 5 -1.06 51.97 -54.41
C THR A 5 0.26 52.70 -54.11
N LEU A 6 1.04 52.14 -53.18
CA LEU A 6 2.50 52.17 -53.20
C LEU A 6 3.10 50.86 -52.69
N SER A 7 4.18 50.49 -53.36
CA SER A 7 4.89 49.21 -53.44
C SER A 7 5.72 48.86 -52.20
N LEU A 8 5.86 47.55 -51.95
CA LEU A 8 6.83 46.96 -51.02
C LEU A 8 8.28 47.30 -51.39
N PRO A 9 9.17 47.36 -50.38
CA PRO A 9 10.54 46.92 -50.52
C PRO A 9 10.81 45.63 -49.74
N THR A 10 11.56 44.78 -50.40
CA THR A 10 12.21 43.54 -50.00
C THR A 10 13.02 43.69 -48.72
N PHE A 11 12.81 42.80 -47.73
CA PHE A 11 13.79 42.54 -46.67
C PHE A 11 14.04 41.04 -46.57
N LEU A 12 15.33 40.72 -46.47
CA LEU A 12 15.90 39.39 -46.44
C LEU A 12 15.32 38.53 -45.31
N LEU A 13 14.85 37.32 -45.64
CA LEU A 13 14.67 36.24 -44.68
C LEU A 13 16.06 35.72 -44.27
N LEU A 14 16.53 36.15 -43.09
CA LEU A 14 17.53 35.41 -42.34
C LEU A 14 16.83 34.26 -41.61
N SER A 15 17.22 33.04 -41.97
CA SER A 15 16.85 31.80 -41.33
C SER A 15 17.36 31.76 -39.89
N SER A 16 16.47 31.97 -38.92
CA SER A 16 16.70 31.58 -37.53
C SER A 16 16.07 30.21 -37.32
N ILE A 17 16.90 29.18 -37.40
CA ILE A 17 16.60 27.83 -36.94
C ILE A 17 16.36 27.96 -35.43
N PHE A 18 15.10 27.99 -35.01
CA PHE A 18 14.74 27.67 -33.64
C PHE A 18 14.90 26.17 -33.48
N LEU A 19 16.08 25.75 -32.99
CA LEU A 19 16.23 24.47 -32.35
C LEU A 19 15.32 24.47 -31.12
N PHE A 20 14.14 23.87 -31.25
CA PHE A 20 13.43 23.29 -30.11
C PHE A 20 14.30 22.16 -29.56
N HIS A 21 15.23 22.49 -28.67
CA HIS A 21 15.76 21.51 -27.73
C HIS A 21 14.76 21.41 -26.57
N SER A 22 13.70 20.60 -26.76
CA SER A 22 12.97 20.07 -25.62
C SER A 22 13.81 18.93 -25.02
N LEU A 23 14.70 19.28 -24.12
CA LEU A 23 15.42 18.31 -23.29
C LEU A 23 14.74 18.27 -21.91
N LEU A 24 13.70 17.46 -21.82
CA LEU A 24 13.28 16.82 -20.58
C LEU A 24 13.24 15.31 -20.86
N PRO A 25 13.87 14.44 -20.05
CA PRO A 25 13.53 13.03 -20.09
C PRO A 25 12.12 12.86 -19.48
N THR A 26 11.16 12.67 -20.38
CA THR A 26 10.01 11.74 -20.34
C THR A 26 9.64 11.14 -18.98
N LYS A 27 8.37 11.27 -18.55
CA LYS A 27 7.73 10.22 -17.74
C LYS A 27 7.97 8.90 -18.47
N SER A 28 8.68 7.95 -17.85
CA SER A 28 9.06 6.68 -18.50
C SER A 28 7.89 5.71 -18.67
N PHE A 29 6.74 5.99 -18.04
CA PHE A 29 5.51 5.22 -18.16
C PHE A 29 4.30 6.05 -17.71
N GLU A 30 3.10 5.60 -18.08
CA GLU A 30 1.83 6.16 -17.64
C GLU A 30 1.05 5.16 -16.79
N ILE A 31 0.37 5.68 -15.75
CA ILE A 31 -0.59 4.90 -14.95
C ILE A 31 -1.96 5.27 -15.47
N LEU A 32 -2.66 4.30 -16.06
CA LEU A 32 -3.97 4.48 -16.68
C LEU A 32 -5.03 3.75 -15.84
N PRO A 33 -5.78 4.45 -14.97
CA PRO A 33 -6.79 3.83 -14.12
C PRO A 33 -7.89 3.16 -14.96
N ARG A 34 -8.24 1.92 -14.62
CA ARG A 34 -9.36 1.18 -15.22
C ARG A 34 -10.70 1.59 -14.61
N SER A 35 -10.67 2.07 -13.37
CA SER A 35 -11.79 2.69 -12.64
C SER A 35 -11.24 3.73 -11.64
N SER A 36 -12.08 4.32 -10.79
CA SER A 36 -11.66 5.34 -9.82
C SER A 36 -10.56 4.86 -8.86
N ASN A 37 -10.61 3.61 -8.41
CA ASN A 37 -9.76 3.07 -7.35
C ASN A 37 -9.55 1.55 -7.46
N PHE A 38 -9.87 0.95 -8.61
CA PHE A 38 -9.71 -0.49 -8.82
C PHE A 38 -9.18 -0.79 -10.22
N GLY A 39 -7.94 -1.27 -10.26
CA GLY A 39 -7.16 -1.57 -11.45
C GLY A 39 -6.52 -0.35 -12.11
N ALA A 40 -5.27 -0.48 -12.51
CA ALA A 40 -4.62 0.42 -13.45
C ALA A 40 -3.73 -0.35 -14.44
N ASP A 41 -3.67 0.13 -15.68
CA ASP A 41 -2.69 -0.31 -16.66
C ASP A 41 -1.42 0.54 -16.55
N ILE A 42 -0.26 -0.10 -16.60
CA ILE A 42 1.04 0.55 -16.63
C ILE A 42 1.53 0.57 -18.07
N ASP A 43 1.32 1.69 -18.76
CA ASP A 43 1.67 1.83 -20.18
C ASP A 43 3.09 2.38 -20.36
N GLY A 44 3.82 1.87 -21.34
CA GLY A 44 5.20 2.30 -21.63
C GLY A 44 6.30 1.77 -20.70
N PHE A 45 5.98 0.94 -19.70
CA PHE A 45 6.98 0.33 -18.80
C PHE A 45 7.39 -1.07 -19.23
N ASN A 46 8.69 -1.31 -19.45
CA ASN A 46 9.23 -2.65 -19.68
C ASN A 46 10.22 -3.01 -18.58
N ILE A 47 9.95 -4.09 -17.85
CA ILE A 47 10.68 -4.48 -16.65
C ILE A 47 12.13 -4.85 -16.97
N THR A 48 12.36 -5.70 -17.97
CA THR A 48 13.73 -6.12 -18.35
C THR A 48 14.56 -4.93 -18.80
N ASN A 49 14.00 -4.01 -19.58
CA ASN A 49 14.70 -2.78 -19.97
C ASN A 49 15.01 -1.87 -18.77
N PHE A 50 14.06 -1.74 -17.85
CA PHE A 50 14.25 -0.97 -16.61
C PHE A 50 15.35 -1.57 -15.72
N LEU A 51 15.42 -2.89 -15.57
CA LEU A 51 16.50 -3.54 -14.82
C LEU A 51 17.86 -3.36 -15.55
N ASN A 52 17.90 -3.58 -16.87
CA ASN A 52 19.12 -3.45 -17.67
C ASN A 52 19.68 -2.03 -17.74
N SER A 53 18.87 -1.00 -17.49
CA SER A 53 19.32 0.39 -17.45
C SER A 53 19.97 0.77 -16.10
N HIS A 54 19.96 -0.13 -15.10
CA HIS A 54 20.45 0.11 -13.75
C HIS A 54 21.38 -1.02 -13.32
N ASP A 55 22.67 -0.95 -13.70
CA ASP A 55 23.68 -1.99 -13.49
C ASP A 55 23.89 -2.46 -12.03
N SER A 56 23.50 -1.64 -11.06
CA SER A 56 23.56 -1.96 -9.62
C SER A 56 22.38 -2.79 -9.14
N ILE A 57 21.28 -2.88 -9.88
CA ILE A 57 20.12 -3.71 -9.52
C ILE A 57 20.39 -5.14 -9.99
N ARG A 58 20.51 -6.06 -9.04
CA ARG A 58 20.74 -7.48 -9.32
C ARG A 58 19.84 -8.34 -8.46
N LEU A 59 19.68 -9.59 -8.89
CA LEU A 59 19.00 -10.59 -8.08
C LEU A 59 19.70 -10.71 -6.72
N ASP A 60 18.90 -10.76 -5.65
CA ASP A 60 19.36 -10.88 -4.25
C ASP A 60 20.17 -9.70 -3.72
N SER A 61 20.25 -8.60 -4.48
CA SER A 61 20.62 -7.29 -3.93
C SER A 61 19.62 -6.90 -2.85
N ASP A 62 20.08 -6.64 -1.63
CA ASP A 62 19.22 -6.08 -0.59
C ASP A 62 18.98 -4.59 -0.89
N PRO A 63 17.78 -4.18 -1.32
CA PRO A 63 17.55 -2.80 -1.70
C PRO A 63 17.59 -1.83 -0.51
N ALA A 64 17.62 -2.30 0.73
CA ALA A 64 17.80 -1.46 1.92
C ALA A 64 19.29 -1.27 2.30
N VAL A 65 20.19 -2.08 1.74
CA VAL A 65 21.63 -2.07 2.07
C VAL A 65 22.50 -1.73 0.85
N GLU A 66 22.07 -2.12 -0.35
CA GLU A 66 22.73 -1.83 -1.62
C GLU A 66 22.14 -0.56 -2.27
N ASP A 67 23.02 0.19 -2.93
CA ASP A 67 22.73 1.51 -3.52
C ASP A 67 21.83 1.37 -4.76
N VAL A 68 20.53 1.19 -4.53
CA VAL A 68 19.50 1.27 -5.58
C VAL A 68 19.51 2.70 -6.11
N PRO A 69 19.72 2.92 -7.42
CA PRO A 69 19.83 4.27 -7.96
C PRO A 69 18.59 5.11 -7.63
N GLY A 70 18.78 6.38 -7.28
CA GLY A 70 17.69 7.26 -6.85
C GLY A 70 16.51 7.32 -7.85
N GLU A 71 16.79 7.30 -9.15
CA GLU A 71 15.76 7.27 -10.20
C GLU A 71 14.94 5.95 -10.22
N ALA A 72 15.61 4.81 -9.99
CA ALA A 72 14.95 3.51 -9.87
C ALA A 72 14.07 3.44 -8.62
N ARG A 73 14.56 3.97 -7.49
CA ARG A 73 13.78 4.08 -6.25
C ARG A 73 12.50 4.87 -6.48
N VAL A 74 12.61 6.08 -7.05
CA VAL A 74 11.46 6.95 -7.36
C VAL A 74 10.42 6.25 -8.22
N THR A 75 10.88 5.46 -9.19
CA THR A 75 10.03 4.67 -10.09
C THR A 75 9.29 3.56 -9.34
N VAL A 76 10.00 2.76 -8.55
CA VAL A 76 9.41 1.65 -7.77
C VAL A 76 8.42 2.18 -6.75
N ASP A 77 8.73 3.30 -6.09
CA ASP A 77 7.84 3.94 -5.14
C ASP A 77 6.56 4.47 -5.82
N ALA A 78 6.67 4.95 -7.07
CA ALA A 78 5.49 5.30 -7.87
C ALA A 78 4.59 4.11 -8.17
N LEU A 79 5.17 2.94 -8.45
CA LEU A 79 4.42 1.72 -8.65
C LEU A 79 3.79 1.19 -7.36
N LYS A 80 4.50 1.26 -6.21
CA LYS A 80 3.94 0.92 -4.88
C LYS A 80 2.71 1.76 -4.55
N ARG A 81 2.80 3.08 -4.77
CA ARG A 81 1.64 3.99 -4.61
C ARG A 81 0.47 3.57 -5.48
N ALA A 82 0.73 3.39 -6.78
CA ALA A 82 -0.30 3.01 -7.72
C ALA A 82 -0.94 1.67 -7.35
N LEU A 83 -0.16 0.73 -6.82
CA LEU A 83 -0.65 -0.56 -6.33
C LEU A 83 -1.60 -0.38 -5.14
N HIS A 84 -1.25 0.42 -4.13
CA HIS A 84 -2.15 0.67 -3.00
C HIS A 84 -3.38 1.51 -3.36
N GLU A 85 -3.26 2.42 -4.32
CA GLU A 85 -4.36 3.27 -4.81
C GLU A 85 -5.36 2.49 -5.66
N HIS A 86 -4.86 1.63 -6.56
CA HIS A 86 -5.68 0.91 -7.53
C HIS A 86 -5.86 -0.58 -7.19
N ARG A 87 -5.27 -1.09 -6.11
CA ARG A 87 -5.34 -2.47 -5.60
C ARG A 87 -4.73 -3.55 -6.51
N PHE A 88 -4.65 -3.32 -7.83
CA PHE A 88 -3.86 -4.12 -8.76
C PHE A 88 -3.34 -3.28 -9.92
N LEU A 89 -2.18 -3.69 -10.46
CA LEU A 89 -1.53 -3.10 -11.62
C LEU A 89 -1.35 -4.16 -12.70
N HIS A 90 -1.65 -3.80 -13.94
CA HIS A 90 -1.44 -4.65 -15.11
C HIS A 90 -0.35 -4.05 -16.00
N PHE A 91 0.69 -4.82 -16.23
CA PHE A 91 1.81 -4.50 -17.11
C PHE A 91 1.67 -5.33 -18.38
N PRO A 92 1.16 -4.74 -19.48
CA PRO A 92 1.07 -5.44 -20.75
C PRO A 92 2.45 -5.62 -21.38
N LEU A 93 2.57 -6.57 -22.32
CA LEU A 93 3.72 -6.70 -23.24
C LEU A 93 5.10 -6.83 -22.56
N GLN A 94 5.20 -7.64 -21.52
CA GLN A 94 6.46 -8.05 -20.89
C GLN A 94 7.01 -9.34 -21.54
N ASP A 95 6.97 -9.41 -22.88
CA ASP A 95 7.39 -10.59 -23.64
C ASP A 95 8.83 -10.98 -23.31
N GLY A 96 9.03 -12.25 -22.97
CA GLY A 96 10.35 -12.77 -22.64
C GLY A 96 10.87 -12.42 -21.25
N LEU A 97 10.03 -11.85 -20.36
CA LEU A 97 10.39 -11.62 -18.95
C LEU A 97 10.90 -12.93 -18.34
N THR A 98 12.16 -12.94 -17.91
CA THR A 98 12.78 -14.12 -17.30
C THR A 98 12.31 -14.28 -15.85
N TRP A 99 12.47 -15.48 -15.28
CA TRP A 99 12.13 -15.68 -13.87
C TRP A 99 13.06 -14.87 -12.94
N GLN A 100 14.33 -14.68 -13.34
CA GLN A 100 15.30 -13.84 -12.63
C GLN A 100 14.88 -12.38 -12.66
N ASP A 101 14.48 -11.85 -13.82
CA ASP A 101 14.03 -10.46 -13.94
C ASP A 101 12.74 -10.25 -13.15
N GLN A 102 11.79 -11.18 -13.23
CA GLN A 102 10.56 -11.12 -12.43
C GLN A 102 10.89 -11.07 -10.94
N LEU A 103 11.74 -11.97 -10.45
CA LEU A 103 12.12 -12.05 -9.04
C LEU A 103 12.90 -10.80 -8.59
N THR A 104 13.87 -10.35 -9.40
CA THR A 104 14.64 -9.11 -9.15
C THR A 104 13.70 -7.92 -9.07
N PHE A 105 12.72 -7.81 -9.97
CA PHE A 105 11.74 -6.73 -9.95
C PHE A 105 10.87 -6.78 -8.69
N VAL A 106 10.38 -7.96 -8.27
CA VAL A 106 9.64 -8.11 -7.01
C VAL A 106 10.50 -7.70 -5.81
N GLN A 107 11.79 -8.03 -5.81
CA GLN A 107 12.70 -7.69 -4.71
C GLN A 107 12.86 -6.17 -4.52
N LEU A 108 12.64 -5.36 -5.56
CA LEU A 108 12.58 -3.90 -5.42
C LEU A 108 11.38 -3.44 -4.56
N PHE A 109 10.31 -4.24 -4.52
CA PHE A 109 9.13 -3.95 -3.70
C PHE A 109 9.33 -4.36 -2.24
N GLY A 110 10.14 -5.39 -1.97
CA GLY A 110 10.45 -5.89 -0.64
C GLY A 110 10.94 -7.35 -0.68
N VAL A 111 10.78 -8.09 0.40
CA VAL A 111 11.30 -9.46 0.49
C VAL A 111 10.39 -10.43 -0.27
N ALA A 112 10.93 -11.11 -1.29
CA ALA A 112 10.23 -12.20 -1.96
C ALA A 112 10.12 -13.41 -1.02
N PHE A 113 8.90 -13.95 -0.88
CA PHE A 113 8.59 -15.07 -0.01
C PHE A 113 9.13 -16.39 -0.60
N ASP A 114 9.76 -17.19 0.24
CA ASP A 114 10.19 -18.56 -0.11
C ASP A 114 8.99 -19.51 0.02
N GLU A 115 8.48 -19.96 -1.11
CA GLU A 115 7.28 -20.79 -1.14
C GLU A 115 7.50 -22.17 -0.48
N SER A 116 8.75 -22.64 -0.31
CA SER A 116 9.03 -23.88 0.42
C SER A 116 8.66 -23.82 1.91
N LEU A 117 8.45 -22.61 2.44
CA LEU A 117 7.97 -22.39 3.81
C LEU A 117 6.45 -22.57 3.96
N HIS A 118 5.71 -22.71 2.85
CA HIS A 118 4.28 -22.96 2.89
C HIS A 118 4.01 -24.40 3.35
N PRO A 119 3.36 -24.62 4.50
CA PRO A 119 3.05 -25.96 4.98
C PRO A 119 2.14 -26.66 3.95
N ASN A 120 2.46 -27.90 3.61
CA ASN A 120 1.80 -28.71 2.57
C ASN A 120 2.14 -28.37 1.12
N ARG A 121 3.05 -27.43 0.85
CA ARG A 121 3.51 -27.20 -0.52
C ARG A 121 4.45 -28.31 -0.97
N VAL A 122 4.10 -28.95 -2.09
CA VAL A 122 5.00 -29.83 -2.83
C VAL A 122 5.43 -29.07 -4.08
N PRO A 123 6.72 -28.69 -4.21
CA PRO A 123 7.18 -27.95 -5.39
C PRO A 123 7.08 -28.81 -6.65
N TRP A 124 6.85 -28.16 -7.79
CA TRP A 124 6.97 -28.81 -9.08
C TRP A 124 8.44 -28.94 -9.48
N GLU A 125 8.87 -30.10 -9.98
CA GLU A 125 10.30 -30.41 -10.26
C GLU A 125 10.97 -29.41 -11.23
N GLY A 126 10.19 -28.75 -12.10
CA GLY A 126 10.73 -27.78 -13.06
C GLY A 126 10.97 -26.38 -12.50
N GLU A 127 10.55 -26.08 -11.26
CA GLU A 127 10.81 -24.80 -10.60
C GLU A 127 12.32 -24.55 -10.45
N LYS A 128 12.77 -23.33 -10.75
CA LYS A 128 14.20 -22.98 -10.78
C LYS A 128 14.70 -22.31 -9.51
N ASP A 129 13.79 -21.69 -8.76
CA ASP A 129 14.04 -20.99 -7.51
C ASP A 129 12.79 -21.16 -6.63
N PRO A 130 12.94 -21.47 -5.33
CA PRO A 130 11.80 -21.73 -4.45
C PRO A 130 10.90 -20.50 -4.21
N ARG A 131 11.32 -19.30 -4.61
CA ARG A 131 10.52 -18.06 -4.56
C ARG A 131 9.66 -17.84 -5.81
N VAL A 132 9.82 -18.68 -6.83
CA VAL A 132 9.10 -18.59 -8.11
C VAL A 132 8.25 -19.84 -8.30
N ALA A 133 6.98 -19.76 -7.90
CA ALA A 133 6.02 -20.84 -8.11
C ALA A 133 5.54 -20.86 -9.57
N VAL A 134 5.37 -22.07 -10.13
CA VAL A 134 4.87 -22.25 -11.51
C VAL A 134 3.54 -22.99 -11.49
N PHE A 135 2.51 -22.41 -12.10
CA PHE A 135 1.16 -22.95 -12.18
C PHE A 135 0.77 -23.28 -13.62
N SER A 136 0.03 -24.38 -13.80
CA SER A 136 -0.43 -24.81 -15.12
C SER A 136 -1.78 -25.53 -15.04
N ASN A 137 -2.38 -25.80 -16.21
CA ASN A 137 -3.43 -26.80 -16.37
C ASN A 137 -2.85 -28.21 -16.66
N ASN A 138 -1.53 -28.34 -16.79
CA ASN A 138 -0.86 -29.59 -17.08
C ASN A 138 0.31 -29.83 -16.11
N LYS A 139 0.27 -30.97 -15.41
CA LYS A 139 1.26 -31.34 -14.38
C LYS A 139 2.71 -31.44 -14.88
N ASN A 140 2.90 -31.57 -16.19
CA ASN A 140 4.24 -31.59 -16.80
C ASN A 140 4.81 -30.18 -16.98
N HIS A 141 4.03 -29.14 -16.74
CA HIS A 141 4.39 -27.74 -16.96
C HIS A 141 4.23 -26.85 -15.72
N GLY A 142 3.63 -27.36 -14.64
CA GLY A 142 3.47 -26.63 -13.39
C GLY A 142 2.52 -27.32 -12.42
N LEU A 143 2.31 -26.70 -11.26
CA LEU A 143 1.31 -27.11 -10.27
C LEU A 143 -0.11 -26.92 -10.84
N VAL A 144 -0.95 -27.94 -10.72
CA VAL A 144 -2.33 -27.97 -11.25
C VAL A 144 -3.34 -27.84 -10.12
N GLY A 145 -4.55 -27.40 -10.45
CA GLY A 145 -5.66 -27.28 -9.51
C GLY A 145 -5.52 -26.16 -8.48
N VAL A 146 -4.60 -25.21 -8.70
CA VAL A 146 -4.34 -24.08 -7.78
C VAL A 146 -5.15 -22.85 -8.18
N GLY A 147 -5.71 -22.16 -7.19
CA GLY A 147 -6.42 -20.89 -7.33
C GLY A 147 -7.91 -21.00 -7.66
N VAL A 148 -8.42 -22.22 -7.92
CA VAL A 148 -9.83 -22.49 -8.30
C VAL A 148 -10.73 -22.83 -7.10
N GLU A 149 -10.15 -22.88 -5.90
CA GLU A 149 -10.77 -23.39 -4.67
C GLU A 149 -11.94 -22.53 -4.17
N GLY A 150 -11.92 -21.23 -4.47
CA GLY A 150 -12.83 -20.23 -3.96
C GLY A 150 -12.20 -18.84 -4.01
N PHE A 151 -12.95 -17.78 -3.72
CA PHE A 151 -12.33 -16.47 -3.49
C PHE A 151 -11.52 -16.49 -2.21
N HIS A 152 -10.28 -16.00 -2.27
CA HIS A 152 -9.37 -16.02 -1.13
C HIS A 152 -8.34 -14.89 -1.17
N SER A 153 -7.81 -14.58 0.01
CA SER A 153 -6.52 -13.90 0.18
C SER A 153 -5.43 -14.95 0.35
N ASP A 154 -4.30 -14.79 -0.35
CA ASP A 154 -3.18 -15.71 -0.23
C ASP A 154 -2.51 -15.60 1.16
N GLY A 155 -1.95 -16.72 1.63
CA GLY A 155 -1.25 -16.78 2.91
C GLY A 155 -2.13 -17.19 4.09
N ASN A 156 -3.22 -17.90 3.84
CA ASN A 156 -4.12 -18.48 4.85
C ASN A 156 -3.51 -19.67 5.62
N VAL A 157 -2.27 -20.05 5.33
CA VAL A 157 -1.53 -21.14 5.99
C VAL A 157 -0.18 -20.72 6.58
N VAL A 158 0.14 -19.43 6.54
CA VAL A 158 1.35 -18.85 7.13
C VAL A 158 0.95 -17.85 8.21
N GLU A 159 1.78 -17.66 9.23
CA GLU A 159 1.51 -16.73 10.34
C GLU A 159 1.28 -15.30 9.84
N ILE A 160 2.19 -14.82 9.00
CA ILE A 160 2.14 -13.50 8.38
C ILE A 160 1.65 -13.68 6.94
N PRO A 161 0.45 -13.20 6.57
CA PRO A 161 -0.07 -13.37 5.22
C PRO A 161 0.76 -12.57 4.21
N HIS A 162 0.60 -12.91 2.94
CA HIS A 162 1.37 -12.26 1.88
C HIS A 162 0.88 -10.83 1.62
N GLN A 163 1.80 -9.92 1.31
CA GLN A 163 1.50 -8.51 1.05
C GLN A 163 0.98 -8.31 -0.37
N ALA A 164 1.63 -8.93 -1.35
CA ALA A 164 1.29 -8.77 -2.76
C ALA A 164 1.68 -10.01 -3.57
N ASN A 165 1.06 -10.16 -4.72
CA ASN A 165 1.29 -11.27 -5.65
C ASN A 165 1.62 -10.75 -7.05
N PHE A 166 2.71 -11.24 -7.65
CA PHE A 166 3.17 -10.87 -8.99
C PHE A 166 3.01 -12.07 -9.92
N LEU A 167 1.95 -12.07 -10.74
CA LEU A 167 1.59 -13.16 -11.63
C LEU A 167 1.94 -12.83 -13.07
N TYR A 168 2.94 -13.51 -13.62
CA TYR A 168 3.33 -13.40 -15.01
C TYR A 168 2.68 -14.50 -15.84
N CYS A 169 2.05 -14.12 -16.95
CA CYS A 169 1.43 -15.04 -17.88
C CYS A 169 2.40 -15.41 -19.00
N GLU A 170 2.96 -16.62 -18.94
CA GLU A 170 3.81 -17.14 -20.03
C GLU A 170 2.95 -17.65 -21.18
N GLN A 171 1.91 -18.40 -20.86
CA GLN A 171 0.96 -18.97 -21.82
C GLN A 171 -0.45 -18.95 -21.23
N THR A 172 -1.44 -18.65 -22.06
CA THR A 172 -2.85 -18.61 -21.66
C THR A 172 -3.71 -19.38 -22.64
N VAL A 173 -4.91 -19.72 -22.19
CA VAL A 173 -5.96 -20.34 -22.99
C VAL A 173 -7.22 -19.49 -22.92
N LYS A 174 -8.07 -19.59 -23.94
CA LYS A 174 -9.27 -18.76 -24.04
C LYS A 174 -10.18 -18.94 -22.82
N GLY A 175 -10.59 -17.84 -22.20
CA GLY A 175 -11.53 -17.82 -21.08
C GLY A 175 -10.93 -18.16 -19.71
N ALA A 176 -9.65 -18.50 -19.64
CA ALA A 176 -8.93 -18.81 -18.40
C ALA A 176 -8.57 -17.53 -17.63
N ALA A 177 -9.58 -16.85 -17.11
CA ALA A 177 -9.48 -15.57 -16.43
C ALA A 177 -9.11 -15.70 -14.94
N THR A 178 -8.71 -14.57 -14.35
CA THR A 178 -8.69 -14.40 -12.90
C THR A 178 -9.77 -13.40 -12.50
N LEU A 179 -10.60 -13.76 -11.54
CA LEU A 179 -11.62 -12.89 -10.95
C LEU A 179 -11.02 -12.18 -9.73
N LEU A 180 -11.23 -10.87 -9.63
CA LEU A 180 -10.74 -10.01 -8.54
C LEU A 180 -11.92 -9.27 -7.91
N ALA A 181 -12.06 -9.32 -6.58
CA ALA A 181 -13.05 -8.54 -5.86
C ALA A 181 -12.36 -7.64 -4.83
N PRO A 182 -12.69 -6.34 -4.79
CA PRO A 182 -12.06 -5.44 -3.85
C PRO A 182 -12.63 -5.60 -2.44
N LEU A 183 -11.73 -5.76 -1.46
CA LEU A 183 -12.12 -6.13 -0.10
C LEU A 183 -12.83 -5.01 0.66
N GLU A 184 -12.48 -3.75 0.42
CA GLU A 184 -13.11 -2.59 1.05
C GLU A 184 -14.62 -2.52 0.71
N GLU A 185 -14.97 -2.66 -0.56
CA GLU A 185 -16.36 -2.63 -1.02
C GLU A 185 -17.14 -3.89 -0.61
N VAL A 186 -16.48 -5.06 -0.59
CA VAL A 186 -17.06 -6.29 -0.05
C VAL A 186 -17.39 -6.10 1.43
N ARG A 187 -16.43 -5.61 2.22
CA ARG A 187 -16.60 -5.31 3.65
C ARG A 187 -17.75 -4.34 3.88
N ASN A 188 -17.79 -3.22 3.14
CA ASN A 188 -18.83 -2.19 3.27
C ASN A 188 -20.22 -2.67 2.87
N SER A 189 -20.31 -3.82 2.19
CA SER A 189 -21.58 -4.47 1.83
C SER A 189 -22.11 -5.40 2.92
N LEU A 190 -21.30 -5.72 3.94
CA LEU A 190 -21.64 -6.61 5.05
C LEU A 190 -22.14 -5.84 6.28
N PRO A 191 -22.99 -6.44 7.12
CA PRO A 191 -23.36 -5.86 8.41
C PRO A 191 -22.15 -5.77 9.35
N GLU A 192 -21.94 -4.63 10.01
CA GLU A 192 -20.78 -4.42 10.90
C GLU A 192 -20.72 -5.48 12.03
N GLU A 193 -21.87 -5.93 12.56
CA GLU A 193 -21.96 -6.97 13.59
C GLU A 193 -21.31 -8.31 13.19
N LEU A 194 -21.29 -8.62 11.89
CA LEU A 194 -20.65 -9.84 11.37
C LEU A 194 -19.13 -9.76 11.44
N LEU A 195 -18.57 -8.55 11.45
CA LEU A 195 -17.14 -8.30 11.40
C LEU A 195 -16.53 -8.09 12.80
N LEU A 196 -17.35 -7.78 13.79
CA LEU A 196 -16.91 -7.48 15.16
C LEU A 196 -16.39 -8.73 15.86
N ASN A 197 -15.13 -8.69 16.29
CA ASN A 197 -14.45 -9.76 17.03
C ASN A 197 -14.50 -11.14 16.35
N VAL A 198 -14.47 -11.18 15.02
CA VAL A 198 -14.43 -12.42 14.25
C VAL A 198 -13.03 -12.68 13.68
N ASP A 199 -12.51 -13.89 13.89
CA ASP A 199 -11.29 -14.38 13.26
C ASP A 199 -11.58 -15.52 12.30
N PHE A 200 -10.94 -15.48 11.13
CA PHE A 200 -10.77 -16.63 10.25
C PHE A 200 -9.74 -17.60 10.84
N THR A 201 -10.08 -18.88 10.92
CA THR A 201 -9.19 -19.96 11.37
C THR A 201 -8.82 -20.85 10.18
N SER A 202 -7.52 -21.03 9.92
CA SER A 202 -7.04 -21.87 8.80
C SER A 202 -7.59 -23.30 8.87
N SER A 203 -8.04 -23.83 7.73
CA SER A 203 -8.42 -25.24 7.59
C SER A 203 -7.23 -26.19 7.44
N HIS A 204 -6.02 -25.66 7.27
CA HIS A 204 -4.82 -26.44 6.93
C HIS A 204 -3.71 -26.38 7.97
N VAL A 205 -3.78 -25.42 8.91
CA VAL A 205 -2.77 -25.23 9.96
C VAL A 205 -3.48 -24.98 11.28
N ASP A 206 -3.24 -25.87 12.24
CA ASP A 206 -3.86 -25.80 13.57
C ASP A 206 -3.48 -24.50 14.28
N ASN A 207 -4.49 -23.86 14.90
CA ASN A 207 -4.36 -22.61 15.66
C ASN A 207 -3.79 -21.42 14.86
N LEU A 208 -3.85 -21.47 13.53
CA LEU A 208 -3.53 -20.32 12.71
C LEU A 208 -4.78 -19.48 12.48
N GLU A 209 -4.83 -18.35 13.18
CA GLU A 209 -5.98 -17.43 13.19
C GLU A 209 -5.59 -16.06 12.64
N LYS A 210 -6.52 -15.42 11.94
CA LYS A 210 -6.36 -14.08 11.38
C LYS A 210 -7.65 -13.30 11.56
N PRO A 211 -7.58 -12.01 11.90
CA PRO A 211 -8.77 -11.19 12.00
C PRO A 211 -9.51 -11.16 10.65
N LEU A 212 -10.82 -11.45 10.69
CA LEU A 212 -11.67 -11.39 9.49
C LEU A 212 -11.70 -9.97 8.92
N ALA A 213 -11.73 -8.96 9.79
CA ALA A 213 -11.66 -7.54 9.43
C ALA A 213 -10.43 -6.87 10.04
N HIS A 214 -9.69 -6.12 9.22
CA HIS A 214 -8.50 -5.39 9.65
C HIS A 214 -8.31 -4.13 8.80
N HIS A 215 -7.31 -3.30 9.15
CA HIS A 215 -6.89 -2.17 8.32
C HIS A 215 -5.65 -2.55 7.52
N HIS A 216 -5.64 -2.16 6.26
CA HIS A 216 -4.50 -2.37 5.38
C HIS A 216 -3.28 -1.61 5.94
N PRO A 217 -2.12 -2.25 6.15
CA PRO A 217 -0.99 -1.63 6.85
C PRO A 217 -0.40 -0.40 6.17
N ALA A 218 -0.38 -0.35 4.83
CA ALA A 218 0.13 0.82 4.09
C ALA A 218 -0.93 1.90 3.81
N SER A 219 -2.11 1.53 3.28
CA SER A 219 -3.16 2.50 2.92
C SER A 219 -4.09 2.90 4.07
N GLY A 220 -4.11 2.14 5.18
CA GLY A 220 -5.05 2.33 6.28
C GLY A 220 -6.51 2.02 5.95
N ARG A 221 -6.81 1.56 4.73
CA ARG A 221 -8.19 1.28 4.30
C ARG A 221 -8.76 0.06 5.03
N PRO A 222 -10.07 0.06 5.34
CA PRO A 222 -10.70 -1.10 5.95
C PRO A 222 -10.78 -2.25 4.94
N THR A 223 -10.37 -3.43 5.35
CA THR A 223 -10.24 -4.62 4.49
C THR A 223 -10.60 -5.89 5.27
N MET A 224 -10.48 -7.06 4.64
CA MET A 224 -10.79 -8.35 5.21
C MET A 224 -9.74 -9.40 4.91
N PHE A 225 -9.74 -10.51 5.65
CA PHE A 225 -8.93 -11.69 5.33
C PHE A 225 -9.76 -12.96 5.49
N PHE A 226 -9.90 -13.74 4.42
CA PHE A 226 -10.62 -15.01 4.43
C PHE A 226 -10.23 -15.89 3.24
N GLY A 227 -10.65 -17.16 3.30
CA GLY A 227 -10.72 -18.07 2.17
C GLY A 227 -12.11 -18.70 2.10
N LEU A 228 -12.65 -18.84 0.90
CA LEU A 228 -13.94 -19.52 0.63
C LEU A 228 -13.73 -20.87 -0.05
N GLY A 229 -14.82 -21.62 -0.21
CA GLY A 229 -14.82 -22.91 -0.89
C GLY A 229 -13.96 -23.95 -0.16
N THR A 230 -13.04 -24.64 -0.84
CA THR A 230 -12.20 -25.65 -0.17
C THR A 230 -11.11 -25.04 0.72
N LEU A 231 -10.86 -23.73 0.61
CA LEU A 231 -10.02 -22.96 1.53
C LEU A 231 -10.81 -22.39 2.71
N ALA A 232 -12.12 -22.65 2.78
CA ALA A 232 -12.96 -22.21 3.88
C ALA A 232 -12.53 -22.89 5.18
N GLY A 233 -12.05 -22.05 6.09
CA GLY A 233 -11.82 -22.36 7.49
C GLY A 233 -13.09 -22.43 8.31
N LEU A 234 -12.90 -22.44 9.63
CA LEU A 234 -13.94 -22.04 10.59
C LEU A 234 -13.72 -20.59 11.00
N TYR A 235 -14.72 -20.01 11.64
CA TYR A 235 -14.57 -18.71 12.30
C TYR A 235 -14.61 -18.86 13.82
N LYS A 236 -13.94 -17.92 14.50
CA LYS A 236 -14.13 -17.70 15.93
C LYS A 236 -14.77 -16.34 16.16
N LYS A 237 -15.76 -16.26 17.03
CA LYS A 237 -16.35 -14.99 17.49
C LYS A 237 -16.09 -14.85 18.98
N ASP A 238 -15.52 -13.72 19.38
CA ASP A 238 -15.14 -13.46 20.78
C ASP A 238 -14.27 -14.59 21.40
N GLY A 239 -13.42 -15.22 20.58
CA GLY A 239 -12.54 -16.31 20.98
C GLY A 239 -13.18 -17.71 20.96
N GLU A 240 -14.50 -17.80 20.80
CA GLU A 240 -15.22 -19.07 20.72
C GLU A 240 -15.38 -19.54 19.28
N THR A 241 -15.09 -20.82 19.01
CA THR A 241 -15.27 -21.41 17.68
C THR A 241 -16.75 -21.50 17.33
N LEU A 242 -17.12 -20.89 16.20
CA LEU A 242 -18.48 -20.96 15.67
C LEU A 242 -18.80 -22.37 15.15
N THR A 243 -20.08 -22.70 15.18
CA THR A 243 -20.58 -23.92 14.56
C THR A 243 -20.38 -23.88 13.04
N ARG A 244 -20.51 -25.05 12.40
CA ARG A 244 -20.43 -25.13 10.94
C ARG A 244 -21.54 -24.32 10.26
N GLU A 245 -22.76 -24.36 10.80
CA GLU A 245 -23.90 -23.60 10.27
C GLU A 245 -23.67 -22.09 10.34
N GLU A 246 -23.16 -21.58 11.47
CA GLU A 246 -22.80 -20.16 11.61
C GLU A 246 -21.63 -19.76 10.70
N THR A 247 -20.65 -20.65 10.52
CA THR A 247 -19.54 -20.44 9.58
C THR A 247 -20.04 -20.36 8.14
N ASP A 248 -20.94 -21.27 7.75
CA ASP A 248 -21.50 -21.31 6.41
C ASP A 248 -22.38 -20.06 6.16
N ASP A 249 -23.15 -19.57 7.14
CA ASP A 249 -23.89 -18.30 7.04
C ASP A 249 -22.95 -17.08 6.81
N ILE A 250 -21.80 -17.03 7.48
CA ILE A 250 -20.78 -15.99 7.23
C ILE A 250 -20.24 -16.10 5.80
N ASN A 251 -19.88 -17.31 5.36
CA ASN A 251 -19.35 -17.55 4.01
C ASN A 251 -20.36 -17.20 2.92
N ASP A 252 -21.64 -17.50 3.12
CA ASP A 252 -22.72 -17.19 2.19
C ASP A 252 -22.90 -15.67 2.07
N LYS A 253 -22.93 -14.94 3.20
CA LYS A 253 -22.99 -13.47 3.21
C LYS A 253 -21.79 -12.83 2.50
N ILE A 254 -20.58 -13.34 2.73
CA ILE A 254 -19.37 -12.86 2.02
C ILE A 254 -19.48 -13.13 0.52
N SER A 255 -19.98 -14.32 0.14
CA SER A 255 -20.17 -14.69 -1.27
C SER A 255 -21.19 -13.78 -1.96
N GLU A 256 -22.34 -13.54 -1.32
CA GLU A 256 -23.36 -12.60 -1.78
C GLU A 256 -22.81 -11.17 -1.91
N ALA A 257 -21.98 -10.73 -0.95
CA ALA A 257 -21.33 -9.42 -1.00
C ALA A 257 -20.36 -9.31 -2.19
N ILE A 258 -19.56 -10.34 -2.47
CA ILE A 258 -18.68 -10.39 -3.65
C ILE A 258 -19.50 -10.30 -4.93
N GLU A 259 -20.58 -11.09 -5.05
CA GLU A 259 -21.45 -11.06 -6.23
C GLU A 259 -22.10 -9.69 -6.43
N LYS A 260 -22.55 -9.05 -5.34
CA LYS A 260 -23.16 -7.72 -5.35
C LYS A 260 -22.16 -6.64 -5.79
N VAL A 261 -20.90 -6.72 -5.35
CA VAL A 261 -19.83 -5.81 -5.78
C VAL A 261 -19.51 -6.00 -7.26
N GLY A 262 -19.67 -7.22 -7.79
CA GLY A 262 -19.41 -7.55 -9.19
C GLY A 262 -17.92 -7.68 -9.45
N PRO A 263 -17.32 -8.88 -9.25
CA PRO A 263 -15.88 -9.06 -9.36
C PRO A 263 -15.37 -8.70 -10.76
N TYR A 264 -14.25 -7.98 -10.80
CA TYR A 264 -13.55 -7.69 -12.04
C TYR A 264 -13.01 -8.99 -12.64
N ARG A 265 -13.24 -9.18 -13.94
CA ARG A 265 -12.74 -10.32 -14.68
C ARG A 265 -11.52 -9.93 -15.50
N HIS A 266 -10.34 -10.38 -15.07
CA HIS A 266 -9.09 -10.17 -15.77
C HIS A 266 -8.87 -11.27 -16.82
N GLU A 267 -8.99 -10.90 -18.09
CA GLU A 267 -8.64 -11.77 -19.22
C GLU A 267 -7.15 -11.66 -19.52
N TRP A 268 -6.46 -12.78 -19.42
CA TRP A 268 -5.01 -12.83 -19.60
C TRP A 268 -4.58 -12.72 -21.06
N VAL A 269 -3.45 -12.05 -21.28
CA VAL A 269 -2.71 -12.05 -22.54
C VAL A 269 -1.32 -12.58 -22.24
N ALA A 270 -0.82 -13.51 -23.06
CA ALA A 270 0.56 -14.00 -22.89
C ALA A 270 1.55 -12.82 -22.92
N GLY A 271 2.55 -12.85 -22.06
CA GLY A 271 3.49 -11.76 -21.84
C GLY A 271 3.00 -10.68 -20.86
N SER A 272 1.78 -10.73 -20.32
CA SER A 272 1.35 -9.75 -19.31
C SER A 272 1.79 -10.14 -17.89
N LEU A 273 2.10 -9.14 -17.06
CA LEU A 273 2.27 -9.29 -15.61
C LEU A 273 1.11 -8.58 -14.88
N LEU A 274 0.50 -9.25 -13.92
CA LEU A 274 -0.45 -8.66 -12.98
C LEU A 274 0.18 -8.60 -11.59
N VAL A 275 0.16 -7.42 -10.97
CA VAL A 275 0.59 -7.21 -9.58
C VAL A 275 -0.64 -6.90 -8.75
N MET A 276 -0.91 -7.72 -7.73
CA MET A 276 -2.10 -7.61 -6.90
C MET A 276 -1.71 -7.30 -5.46
N ASP A 277 -2.37 -6.31 -4.85
CA ASP A 277 -2.29 -6.05 -3.42
C ASP A 277 -3.15 -7.07 -2.68
N ASN A 278 -2.50 -8.09 -2.12
CA ASN A 278 -3.18 -9.25 -1.53
C ASN A 278 -3.95 -8.90 -0.25
N LEU A 279 -3.68 -7.74 0.35
CA LEU A 279 -4.38 -7.24 1.52
C LEU A 279 -5.53 -6.28 1.17
N ALA A 280 -5.71 -5.92 -0.11
CA ALA A 280 -6.77 -5.02 -0.56
C ALA A 280 -7.79 -5.67 -1.52
N LEU A 281 -7.54 -6.88 -2.00
CA LEU A 281 -8.46 -7.66 -2.82
C LEU A 281 -8.43 -9.16 -2.49
N VAL A 282 -9.48 -9.86 -2.89
CA VAL A 282 -9.50 -11.33 -2.99
C VAL A 282 -9.58 -11.74 -4.44
N HIS A 283 -9.11 -12.94 -4.74
CA HIS A 283 -9.10 -13.45 -6.10
C HIS A 283 -9.52 -14.91 -6.21
N ARG A 284 -9.92 -15.30 -7.42
CA ARG A 284 -10.25 -16.68 -7.78
C ARG A 284 -9.92 -16.92 -9.25
N ALA A 285 -9.20 -17.99 -9.55
CA ALA A 285 -9.01 -18.48 -10.91
C ALA A 285 -10.32 -19.05 -11.45
N SER A 286 -10.65 -18.77 -12.70
CA SER A 286 -11.84 -19.36 -13.32
C SER A 286 -11.63 -20.86 -13.58
N SER A 287 -12.71 -21.64 -13.69
CA SER A 287 -12.63 -23.09 -13.93
C SER A 287 -11.91 -23.43 -15.23
N GLU A 288 -12.00 -22.56 -16.24
CA GLU A 288 -11.33 -22.70 -17.54
C GLU A 288 -9.81 -22.65 -17.44
N THR A 289 -9.25 -22.18 -16.33
CA THR A 289 -7.81 -22.25 -16.07
C THR A 289 -7.30 -23.67 -15.90
N GLN A 290 -8.20 -24.64 -15.66
CA GLN A 290 -7.89 -26.07 -15.51
C GLN A 290 -8.66 -26.93 -16.53
N ALA A 291 -9.94 -26.63 -16.76
CA ALA A 291 -10.82 -27.35 -17.68
C ALA A 291 -11.02 -26.54 -18.97
N THR A 292 -10.08 -26.69 -19.92
CA THR A 292 -10.15 -26.04 -21.23
C THR A 292 -10.89 -26.92 -22.26
N ASP A 293 -11.56 -26.29 -23.22
CA ASP A 293 -12.24 -26.97 -24.35
C ASP A 293 -11.26 -27.67 -25.30
N ASP A 294 -9.99 -27.24 -25.31
CA ASP A 294 -8.91 -27.84 -26.08
C ASP A 294 -7.93 -28.56 -25.13
N PRO A 295 -7.97 -29.91 -25.05
CA PRO A 295 -7.16 -30.66 -24.09
C PRO A 295 -5.64 -30.54 -24.33
N ASP A 296 -5.22 -30.09 -25.51
CA ASP A 296 -3.81 -29.88 -25.85
C ASP A 296 -3.36 -28.42 -25.57
N ALA A 297 -4.29 -27.51 -25.28
CA ALA A 297 -3.96 -26.12 -24.97
C ALA A 297 -3.34 -26.02 -23.57
N ILE A 298 -2.16 -25.41 -23.49
CA ILE A 298 -1.40 -25.28 -22.25
C ILE A 298 -1.47 -23.85 -21.71
N ARG A 299 -1.74 -23.74 -20.41
CA ARG A 299 -1.64 -22.50 -19.64
C ARG A 299 -0.44 -22.60 -18.71
N ILE A 300 0.39 -21.56 -18.65
CA ILE A 300 1.57 -21.48 -17.77
C ILE A 300 1.63 -20.10 -17.16
N MET A 301 1.69 -20.05 -15.83
CA MET A 301 1.85 -18.82 -15.05
C MET A 301 3.03 -18.97 -14.11
N ARG A 302 3.74 -17.87 -13.84
CA ARG A 302 4.69 -17.78 -12.73
C ARG A 302 4.18 -16.80 -11.70
N ARG A 303 4.23 -17.17 -10.41
CA ARG A 303 3.97 -16.26 -9.30
C ARG A 303 5.24 -16.05 -8.50
N VAL A 304 5.50 -14.79 -8.18
CA VAL A 304 6.41 -14.41 -7.10
C VAL A 304 5.59 -13.65 -6.07
N THR A 305 5.72 -14.07 -4.82
CA THR A 305 4.91 -13.59 -3.70
C THR A 305 5.75 -12.63 -2.85
N LEU A 306 5.19 -11.49 -2.45
CA LEU A 306 5.85 -10.54 -1.57
C LEU A 306 5.48 -10.86 -0.11
N ALA A 307 6.47 -11.10 0.73
CA ALA A 307 6.26 -11.35 2.16
C ALA A 307 5.87 -10.05 2.88
N ALA A 308 4.83 -10.10 3.73
CA ALA A 308 4.58 -9.00 4.65
C ALA A 308 5.53 -9.07 5.84
N LYS A 309 5.70 -7.93 6.53
CA LYS A 309 6.62 -7.81 7.68
C LYS A 309 5.96 -8.06 9.03
N ARG A 310 4.63 -7.95 9.10
CA ARG A 310 3.87 -7.94 10.36
C ARG A 310 2.58 -8.77 10.23
N PRO A 311 2.14 -9.45 11.30
CA PRO A 311 0.85 -10.11 11.31
C PRO A 311 -0.29 -9.10 11.17
N LEU A 312 -1.44 -9.56 10.67
CA LEU A 312 -2.64 -8.73 10.62
C LEU A 312 -3.12 -8.46 12.05
N ARG A 313 -3.47 -7.20 12.30
CA ARG A 313 -4.00 -6.78 13.60
C ARG A 313 -5.50 -6.57 13.50
N ARG A 314 -6.23 -7.07 14.49
CA ARG A 314 -7.65 -6.77 14.62
C ARG A 314 -7.82 -5.27 14.89
N ARG A 315 -8.95 -4.72 14.47
CA ARG A 315 -9.41 -3.39 14.87
C ARG A 315 -9.42 -3.18 16.40
N ASP A 316 -9.73 -4.24 17.16
CA ASP A 316 -10.16 -4.13 18.56
C ASP A 316 -9.17 -4.69 19.59
N GLN A 317 -7.87 -4.80 19.28
CA GLN A 317 -6.90 -5.13 20.33
C GLN A 317 -6.59 -3.88 21.16
N THR A 318 -6.68 -4.07 22.48
CA THR A 318 -6.50 -3.11 23.57
C THR A 318 -5.70 -1.87 23.21
N PHE A 319 -6.24 -0.68 23.53
CA PHE A 319 -5.50 0.58 23.45
C PHE A 319 -4.11 0.55 24.09
N GLU A 320 -3.89 -0.35 25.06
CA GLU A 320 -2.60 -0.66 25.68
C GLU A 320 -1.47 -0.90 24.65
N ASP A 321 -1.78 -1.45 23.47
CA ASP A 321 -0.78 -1.75 22.43
C ASP A 321 -0.37 -0.51 21.61
N TYR A 322 -1.18 0.54 21.65
CA TYR A 322 -0.88 1.82 21.02
C TYR A 322 -0.15 2.73 22.00
N PRO A 323 1.04 3.24 21.64
CA PRO A 323 1.69 4.28 22.44
C PRO A 323 0.77 5.52 22.53
N HIS A 324 0.33 5.84 23.74
CA HIS A 324 -0.65 6.89 23.97
C HIS A 324 -0.40 7.68 25.27
N ARG A 325 -1.04 8.85 25.39
CA ARG A 325 -1.09 9.67 26.60
C ARG A 325 -2.46 10.31 26.70
N CYS A 326 -3.06 10.29 27.89
CA CYS A 326 -4.41 10.81 28.11
C CYS A 326 -4.42 11.90 29.19
N ASN A 327 -5.35 12.84 29.05
CA ASN A 327 -5.83 13.70 30.13
C ASN A 327 -7.32 13.41 30.39
N ASP A 328 -7.98 14.25 31.19
CA ASP A 328 -9.39 14.06 31.59
C ASP A 328 -10.42 14.12 30.44
N GLU A 329 -10.02 14.54 29.23
CA GLU A 329 -10.93 14.73 28.09
C GLU A 329 -10.54 13.90 26.86
N ILE A 330 -9.24 13.72 26.60
CA ILE A 330 -8.75 13.15 25.34
C ILE A 330 -7.49 12.30 25.54
N CYS A 331 -7.32 11.33 24.66
CA CYS A 331 -6.11 10.55 24.49
C CYS A 331 -5.45 10.87 23.15
N LEU A 332 -4.15 11.14 23.17
CA LEU A 332 -3.31 11.17 21.98
C LEU A 332 -2.72 9.80 21.75
N VAL A 333 -2.81 9.29 20.52
CA VAL A 333 -2.54 7.88 20.19
C VAL A 333 -1.71 7.81 18.91
N SER A 334 -0.54 7.18 18.99
CA SER A 334 0.38 7.02 17.87
C SER A 334 0.05 5.79 17.02
N LEU A 335 -0.03 5.99 15.71
CA LEU A 335 -0.17 4.91 14.74
C LEU A 335 1.17 4.38 14.20
N GLY A 336 2.33 4.92 14.59
CA GLY A 336 3.58 4.61 13.89
C GLY A 336 4.14 3.19 14.09
N ARG A 337 3.67 2.44 15.09
CA ARG A 337 3.93 0.98 15.20
C ARG A 337 2.94 0.14 14.38
N HIS A 338 1.88 0.76 13.84
CA HIS A 338 0.69 0.10 13.31
C HIS A 338 0.47 0.35 11.83
N ILE A 339 0.93 1.49 11.32
CA ILE A 339 0.99 1.75 9.88
C ILE A 339 2.41 1.50 9.36
N GLU A 340 2.50 1.07 8.12
CA GLU A 340 3.73 1.20 7.34
C GLU A 340 3.75 2.62 6.79
N ALA A 341 4.90 3.31 6.93
CA ALA A 341 5.07 4.61 6.31
C ALA A 341 4.80 4.49 4.81
N GLY A 342 4.06 5.45 4.26
CA GLY A 342 3.80 5.48 2.83
C GLY A 342 5.12 5.46 2.07
N ALA A 343 5.23 4.61 1.06
CA ALA A 343 6.42 4.48 0.21
C ALA A 343 6.79 5.77 -0.56
N ASP A 344 6.10 6.89 -0.32
CA ASP A 344 6.22 8.14 -1.06
C ASP A 344 6.36 9.40 -0.21
N HIS A 345 6.54 9.25 1.10
CA HIS A 345 6.77 10.41 1.98
C HIS A 345 5.57 11.37 1.96
N SER A 346 4.40 10.84 1.59
CA SER A 346 3.13 11.51 1.77
C SER A 346 2.48 11.04 3.05
N PHE A 347 1.77 11.96 3.68
CA PHE A 347 0.83 11.62 4.71
C PHE A 347 -0.53 12.21 4.35
N PRO A 348 -1.61 11.59 4.81
CA PRO A 348 -2.93 12.10 4.55
C PRO A 348 -3.08 13.53 5.08
N GLY A 349 -3.76 14.40 4.32
CA GLY A 349 -4.17 15.72 4.83
C GLY A 349 -5.22 15.56 5.95
N VAL A 350 -5.65 16.64 6.60
CA VAL A 350 -6.57 16.54 7.75
C VAL A 350 -7.81 15.69 7.49
N GLU A 351 -8.44 15.77 6.31
CA GLU A 351 -9.64 14.96 6.02
C GLU A 351 -9.32 13.45 5.96
N GLU A 352 -8.38 13.05 5.10
CA GLU A 352 -7.93 11.64 5.01
C GLU A 352 -7.32 11.16 6.34
N GLY A 353 -6.64 12.04 7.08
CA GLY A 353 -5.99 11.73 8.36
C GLY A 353 -7.02 11.53 9.47
N ASN A 354 -8.12 12.30 9.42
CA ASN A 354 -9.27 12.06 10.26
C ASN A 354 -9.93 10.73 9.91
N GLU A 355 -10.12 10.43 8.63
CA GLU A 355 -10.67 9.13 8.19
C GLU A 355 -9.79 7.96 8.64
N LEU A 356 -8.47 8.10 8.53
CA LEU A 356 -7.50 7.14 9.06
C LEU A 356 -7.70 6.93 10.57
N CYS A 357 -7.68 8.01 11.35
CA CYS A 357 -7.88 7.92 12.81
C CYS A 357 -9.25 7.33 13.17
N ARG A 358 -10.31 7.63 12.41
CA ARG A 358 -11.65 7.05 12.62
C ARG A 358 -11.71 5.58 12.27
N GLY A 359 -11.02 5.18 11.20
CA GLY A 359 -10.89 3.78 10.81
C GLY A 359 -10.26 2.97 11.93
N TYR A 360 -9.11 3.42 12.43
CA TYR A 360 -8.38 2.72 13.49
C TYR A 360 -9.07 2.76 14.86
N PHE A 361 -9.85 3.80 15.18
CA PHE A 361 -10.39 4.01 16.51
C PHE A 361 -11.92 4.16 16.52
N HIS A 362 -12.44 5.39 16.47
CA HIS A 362 -13.87 5.69 16.55
C HIS A 362 -14.27 6.84 15.63
N GLN A 363 -15.56 6.95 15.30
CA GLN A 363 -16.07 8.06 14.47
C GLN A 363 -15.80 9.46 15.03
N THR A 364 -15.58 9.59 16.36
CA THR A 364 -15.21 10.85 17.01
C THR A 364 -13.70 11.14 16.96
N SER A 365 -12.89 10.16 16.57
CA SER A 365 -11.45 10.32 16.44
C SER A 365 -11.09 11.23 15.27
N SER A 366 -9.93 11.87 15.39
CA SER A 366 -9.38 12.78 14.37
C SER A 366 -7.86 12.79 14.45
N LEU A 367 -7.21 13.38 13.46
CA LEU A 367 -5.81 13.74 13.56
C LEU A 367 -5.64 14.74 14.73
N ALA A 368 -4.58 14.57 15.51
CA ALA A 368 -4.37 15.36 16.71
C ALA A 368 -4.23 16.85 16.40
N SER A 369 -4.85 17.69 17.22
CA SER A 369 -4.64 19.15 17.23
C SER A 369 -4.17 19.58 18.62
N LEU A 370 -2.91 20.02 18.71
CA LEU A 370 -2.25 20.31 19.99
C LEU A 370 -2.56 21.74 20.44
N THR A 371 -3.80 21.98 20.83
CA THR A 371 -4.35 23.31 21.15
C THR A 371 -3.82 23.92 22.45
N ASN A 372 -3.11 23.16 23.28
CA ASN A 372 -2.58 23.63 24.57
C ASN A 372 -1.26 22.93 24.95
N LYS A 373 -0.61 23.44 26.01
CA LYS A 373 0.70 22.95 26.48
C LYS A 373 0.67 21.51 27.01
N GLU A 374 -0.45 21.07 27.56
CA GLU A 374 -0.60 19.70 28.06
C GLU A 374 -0.62 18.71 26.89
N LEU A 375 -1.43 18.97 25.85
CA LEU A 375 -1.45 18.15 24.64
C LEU A 375 -0.07 18.12 23.97
N ALA A 376 0.62 19.27 23.90
CA ALA A 376 1.99 19.33 23.36
C ALA A 376 2.98 18.48 24.17
N ARG A 377 2.90 18.50 25.52
CA ARG A 377 3.72 17.64 26.38
C ARG A 377 3.41 16.16 26.14
N MET A 378 2.14 15.78 26.06
CA MET A 378 1.72 14.41 25.80
C MET A 378 2.24 13.89 24.46
N ALA A 379 2.12 14.67 23.39
CA ALA A 379 2.67 14.33 22.09
C ALA A 379 4.21 14.19 22.11
N ALA A 380 4.89 15.10 22.81
CA ALA A 380 6.35 15.05 22.98
C ALA A 380 6.82 13.77 23.66
N GLU A 381 6.10 13.32 24.70
CA GLU A 381 6.41 12.08 25.42
C GLU A 381 6.25 10.85 24.51
N ILE A 382 5.24 10.83 23.65
CA ILE A 382 5.02 9.76 22.67
C ILE A 382 6.14 9.75 21.62
N ALA A 383 6.48 10.90 21.06
CA ALA A 383 7.55 11.02 20.06
C ALA A 383 8.92 10.61 20.63
N GLU A 384 9.19 10.98 21.88
CA GLU A 384 10.42 10.60 22.59
C GLU A 384 10.48 9.10 22.89
N GLU A 385 9.37 8.52 23.39
CA GLU A 385 9.26 7.08 23.67
C GLU A 385 9.53 6.23 22.42
N LEU A 386 9.02 6.68 21.28
CA LEU A 386 9.13 5.95 20.01
C LEU A 386 10.38 6.31 19.22
N ARG A 387 11.09 7.38 19.59
CA ARG A 387 12.16 8.00 18.79
C ARG A 387 11.71 8.15 17.33
N MET A 388 10.56 8.77 17.13
CA MET A 388 9.93 8.89 15.82
C MET A 388 9.10 10.17 15.77
N PRO A 389 9.17 10.96 14.69
CA PRO A 389 8.37 12.16 14.54
C PRO A 389 6.91 11.82 14.19
N HIS A 390 5.99 12.69 14.59
CA HIS A 390 4.56 12.54 14.29
C HIS A 390 3.97 13.75 13.61
N PHE A 391 3.23 13.53 12.52
CA PHE A 391 2.45 14.58 11.88
C PHE A 391 1.11 14.76 12.58
N LEU A 392 0.66 16.00 12.58
CA LEU A 392 -0.54 16.45 13.28
C LEU A 392 -1.14 17.62 12.52
N ASP A 393 -2.46 17.79 12.63
CA ASP A 393 -3.24 18.87 12.01
C ASP A 393 -2.79 19.31 10.59
N ALA A 394 -2.54 18.33 9.71
CA ALA A 394 -1.95 18.52 8.38
C ALA A 394 -2.88 19.30 7.41
N ARG A 395 -2.95 20.63 7.53
CA ARG A 395 -3.91 21.50 6.80
C ARG A 395 -3.26 22.29 5.68
N LYS A 396 -3.74 22.16 4.45
CA LYS A 396 -3.49 23.17 3.40
C LYS A 396 -4.68 24.10 3.22
N TYR A 397 -4.71 25.22 3.97
CA TYR A 397 -5.78 26.21 3.90
C TYR A 397 -6.07 26.65 2.45
N GLY A 398 -7.35 26.64 2.06
CA GLY A 398 -7.82 27.11 0.75
C GLY A 398 -7.62 26.14 -0.42
N THR A 399 -7.15 24.90 -0.21
CA THR A 399 -6.89 23.97 -1.32
C THR A 399 -7.59 22.61 -1.27
N ASN A 400 -8.28 22.27 -0.17
CA ASN A 400 -8.99 20.99 0.05
C ASN A 400 -8.26 19.76 -0.53
N LYS A 401 -6.92 19.73 -0.42
CA LYS A 401 -6.15 18.61 -0.96
C LYS A 401 -6.30 17.42 -0.03
N PRO A 402 -6.71 16.25 -0.53
CA PRO A 402 -7.00 15.09 0.31
C PRO A 402 -5.70 14.51 0.88
N THR A 403 -4.63 14.45 0.07
CA THR A 403 -3.30 14.01 0.49
C THR A 403 -2.32 15.16 0.56
N ILE A 404 -1.45 15.15 1.57
CA ILE A 404 -0.34 16.06 1.70
C ILE A 404 0.96 15.35 1.34
N ARG A 405 1.51 15.77 0.21
CA ARG A 405 2.79 15.27 -0.27
C ARG A 405 3.88 16.24 0.15
N TRP A 406 4.94 15.72 0.73
CA TRP A 406 6.23 16.42 0.73
C TRP A 406 6.82 16.24 -0.67
N GLY A 407 6.50 17.16 -1.58
CA GLY A 407 6.64 16.91 -3.01
C GLY A 407 6.23 18.09 -3.92
N SER A 408 7.05 18.44 -4.90
CA SER A 408 6.95 19.59 -5.80
C SER A 408 7.09 19.02 -7.21
N PRO A 409 6.32 19.56 -8.16
CA PRO A 409 6.48 19.32 -9.58
C PRO A 409 7.71 20.01 -10.20
N THR A 410 8.46 20.84 -9.45
CA THR A 410 9.65 21.57 -9.90
C THR A 410 10.91 21.14 -9.15
N THR A 411 12.05 21.16 -9.84
CA THR A 411 13.35 20.61 -9.42
C THR A 411 14.25 21.59 -8.65
N GLU A 412 13.75 22.78 -8.28
CA GLU A 412 14.60 23.82 -7.67
C GLU A 412 14.62 23.70 -6.14
N ASP A 413 15.83 23.52 -5.61
CA ASP A 413 16.12 23.42 -4.18
C ASP A 413 16.48 24.79 -3.60
N GLU A 414 15.51 25.47 -2.97
CA GLU A 414 15.79 26.79 -2.35
C GLU A 414 16.66 26.72 -1.07
N TRP A 415 17.00 25.52 -0.56
CA TRP A 415 17.85 25.33 0.62
C TRP A 415 19.28 24.90 0.29
N ASN A 416 19.62 24.67 -0.99
CA ASN A 416 20.95 24.23 -1.44
C ASN A 416 21.52 23.03 -0.65
N ASN A 417 20.70 22.01 -0.37
CA ASN A 417 21.02 20.83 0.46
C ASN A 417 21.36 21.11 1.93
N GLU A 418 21.15 22.33 2.43
CA GLU A 418 21.25 22.68 3.85
C GLU A 418 19.85 22.73 4.46
N TYR A 419 19.26 21.54 4.63
CA TYR A 419 17.92 21.41 5.15
C TYR A 419 17.91 21.52 6.68
N PRO A 420 17.05 22.37 7.26
CA PRO A 420 16.94 22.56 8.71
C PRO A 420 16.15 21.43 9.40
N TRP A 421 16.34 20.17 8.98
CA TRP A 421 15.52 19.05 9.46
C TRP A 421 15.66 18.76 10.96
N ASP A 422 16.80 19.11 11.55
CA ASP A 422 17.10 18.96 12.98
C ASP A 422 16.97 20.28 13.78
N ASP A 423 16.72 21.38 13.08
CA ASP A 423 16.51 22.70 13.66
C ASP A 423 15.03 22.95 13.96
N VAL A 424 14.78 23.53 15.13
CA VAL A 424 13.42 23.79 15.59
C VAL A 424 12.94 25.11 15.03
N SER A 425 11.69 25.15 14.57
CA SER A 425 11.07 26.43 14.19
C SER A 425 10.86 27.36 15.39
N GLY A 426 10.73 26.80 16.59
CA GLY A 426 10.64 27.57 17.83
C GLY A 426 9.27 28.21 18.10
N GLN A 427 8.34 28.14 17.14
CA GLN A 427 6.91 28.44 17.28
C GLN A 427 6.12 27.43 16.44
N PRO A 428 4.87 27.06 16.82
CA PRO A 428 4.07 26.16 16.00
C PRO A 428 3.41 26.81 14.77
N ASN A 429 3.86 28.00 14.28
CA ASN A 429 3.06 28.78 13.31
C ASN A 429 3.67 30.10 12.75
N ASP A 430 4.98 30.27 12.51
CA ASP A 430 5.55 31.60 12.21
C ASP A 430 6.18 31.85 10.81
N CYS A 431 5.97 30.97 9.83
CA CYS A 431 6.38 31.20 8.45
C CYS A 431 5.18 31.50 7.51
N ASP A 432 4.90 32.81 7.36
CA ASP A 432 4.04 33.44 6.35
C ASP A 432 2.53 33.63 6.64
N GLY A 433 2.13 33.57 7.90
CA GLY A 433 0.81 34.06 8.35
C GLY A 433 -0.34 33.05 8.22
N PRO A 434 -1.57 33.42 8.63
CA PRO A 434 -2.68 32.47 8.70
C PRO A 434 -3.04 31.92 7.32
N GLY A 435 -2.73 30.65 7.08
CA GLY A 435 -3.19 29.90 5.90
C GLY A 435 -2.12 29.38 4.94
N THR A 436 -0.83 29.41 5.29
CA THR A 436 0.27 29.07 4.37
C THR A 436 0.90 27.69 4.60
N GLU A 437 0.77 27.10 5.79
CA GLU A 437 1.63 26.00 6.23
C GLU A 437 0.92 24.64 6.24
N PRO A 438 1.34 23.65 5.43
CA PRO A 438 0.60 22.42 5.28
C PRO A 438 1.18 21.19 6.00
N CYS A 439 2.37 21.30 6.60
CA CYS A 439 3.10 20.17 7.15
C CYS A 439 3.69 20.51 8.53
N ILE A 440 3.05 20.02 9.59
CA ILE A 440 3.48 20.21 10.97
C ILE A 440 3.75 18.85 11.59
N PHE A 441 4.92 18.70 12.21
CA PHE A 441 5.21 17.52 13.03
C PHE A 441 5.93 17.87 14.32
N ILE A 442 5.84 16.95 15.27
CA ILE A 442 6.51 17.04 16.57
C ILE A 442 7.65 16.02 16.62
N GLY A 443 8.79 16.45 17.15
CA GLY A 443 9.97 15.61 17.34
C GLY A 443 10.48 15.63 18.80
N PRO A 444 11.79 15.43 19.03
CA PRO A 444 12.36 15.19 20.35
C PRO A 444 12.04 16.32 21.31
N ARG A 445 11.79 16.01 22.58
CA ARG A 445 11.59 17.01 23.64
C ARG A 445 10.47 18.03 23.33
N GLY A 446 9.51 17.69 22.48
CA GLY A 446 8.39 18.56 22.12
C GLY A 446 8.76 19.70 21.19
N LYS A 447 9.87 19.53 20.47
CA LYS A 447 10.31 20.45 19.44
C LYS A 447 9.36 20.40 18.24
N TRP A 448 8.98 21.58 17.77
CA TRP A 448 8.12 21.78 16.62
C TRP A 448 8.94 21.97 15.35
N PHE A 449 8.38 21.44 14.28
CA PHE A 449 8.89 21.52 12.94
C PHE A 449 7.72 21.90 12.04
N ASP A 450 7.72 23.14 11.55
CA ASP A 450 6.78 23.64 10.55
C ASP A 450 7.54 23.89 9.25
N PHE A 451 7.03 23.31 8.16
CA PHE A 451 7.65 23.50 6.86
C PHE A 451 6.56 23.65 5.81
N ALA A 452 6.86 24.43 4.76
CA ALA A 452 6.07 24.35 3.54
C ALA A 452 6.12 22.89 3.06
N CYS A 453 4.96 22.29 2.70
CA CYS A 453 4.92 20.96 2.06
C CYS A 453 5.43 21.00 0.62
N ASN A 454 6.64 21.51 0.45
CA ASN A 454 7.39 21.50 -0.77
C ASN A 454 8.65 20.67 -0.48
N PRO A 455 9.00 19.70 -1.33
CA PRO A 455 10.17 18.88 -1.17
C PRO A 455 11.38 19.69 -1.59
N LYS A 456 12.52 19.04 -1.45
CA LYS A 456 13.75 19.47 -2.08
C LYS A 456 14.37 18.21 -2.69
N ARG A 457 14.74 18.27 -3.97
CA ARG A 457 15.35 17.16 -4.70
C ARG A 457 16.85 17.42 -4.80
N SER A 458 17.63 16.60 -4.12
CA SER A 458 18.98 16.24 -4.57
C SER A 458 19.02 14.77 -4.90
N GLU A 459 19.84 14.39 -5.88
CA GLU A 459 20.22 12.99 -6.09
C GLU A 459 20.83 12.44 -4.79
N GLY A 460 20.31 11.30 -4.32
CA GLY A 460 20.89 10.55 -3.20
C GLY A 460 20.36 10.89 -1.80
N THR A 461 19.42 11.83 -1.64
CA THR A 461 18.83 12.12 -0.31
C THR A 461 17.55 11.32 -0.07
N THR A 462 17.50 10.61 1.06
CA THR A 462 16.29 9.94 1.54
C THR A 462 15.25 10.96 2.02
N PRO A 463 13.99 10.83 1.61
CA PRO A 463 12.91 11.76 1.98
C PRO A 463 12.29 11.43 3.35
N GLY A 464 12.52 12.31 4.30
CA GLY A 464 12.07 12.25 5.68
C GLY A 464 12.88 13.25 6.50
N PRO A 465 12.38 13.73 7.65
CA PRO A 465 13.18 14.64 8.46
C PRO A 465 14.38 13.88 9.04
N GLU A 466 15.57 14.42 8.84
CA GLU A 466 16.76 14.04 9.60
C GLU A 466 16.74 14.73 10.95
N ILE A 467 16.59 13.98 12.04
CA ILE A 467 16.45 14.57 13.37
C ILE A 467 17.49 13.96 14.31
N THR A 468 18.00 14.80 15.20
CA THR A 468 19.01 14.38 16.19
C THR A 468 18.37 14.10 17.56
N TRP A 469 18.24 12.81 17.91
CA TRP A 469 17.86 12.31 19.26
C TRP A 469 19.09 11.91 20.10
N GLY A 470 20.25 12.47 19.78
CA GLY A 470 21.57 12.07 20.31
C GLY A 470 22.49 11.59 19.20
N GLU A 471 21.91 10.85 18.24
CA GLU A 471 22.50 10.56 16.93
C GLU A 471 21.55 11.10 15.85
N ARG A 472 22.11 11.56 14.73
CA ARG A 472 21.35 12.09 13.58
C ARG A 472 20.89 10.91 12.75
N GLU A 473 19.59 10.73 12.64
CA GLU A 473 18.95 9.59 11.97
C GLU A 473 17.84 10.10 11.03
N MET A 474 17.55 9.30 9.99
CA MET A 474 16.45 9.50 9.04
C MET A 474 15.18 8.85 9.56
N PHE A 475 14.04 9.54 9.49
CA PHE A 475 12.78 9.02 10.00
C PHE A 475 11.63 9.08 9.00
N ASP A 476 10.75 8.08 9.11
CA ASP A 476 9.38 8.18 8.64
C ASP A 476 8.53 8.99 9.64
N ILE A 477 7.48 9.66 9.15
CA ILE A 477 6.57 10.43 10.00
C ILE A 477 5.26 9.66 10.21
N ALA A 478 4.90 9.44 11.47
CA ALA A 478 3.69 8.72 11.83
C ALA A 478 2.50 9.65 12.12
N PRO A 479 1.24 9.22 11.92
CA PRO A 479 0.08 9.97 12.37
C PRO A 479 -0.01 9.94 13.88
N LEU A 480 -0.31 11.10 14.47
CA LEU A 480 -0.82 11.18 15.83
C LEU A 480 -2.32 11.45 15.78
N CYS A 481 -3.11 10.52 16.34
CA CYS A 481 -4.55 10.66 16.44
C CYS A 481 -4.95 11.21 17.81
N GLN A 482 -6.10 11.85 17.88
CA GLN A 482 -6.77 12.21 19.12
C GLN A 482 -8.11 11.46 19.21
N VAL A 483 -8.41 10.95 20.41
CA VAL A 483 -9.56 10.09 20.69
C VAL A 483 -10.20 10.54 22.00
N SER A 484 -11.54 10.65 22.05
CA SER A 484 -12.26 11.06 23.26
C SER A 484 -12.08 10.05 24.41
N LEU A 485 -11.79 10.54 25.62
CA LEU A 485 -11.56 9.70 26.80
C LEU A 485 -12.79 8.85 27.18
N GLU A 486 -14.00 9.38 26.96
CA GLU A 486 -15.25 8.64 27.24
C GLU A 486 -15.31 7.31 26.48
N TRP A 487 -14.97 7.34 25.20
CA TRP A 487 -14.90 6.14 24.38
C TRP A 487 -13.69 5.26 24.74
N PHE A 488 -12.57 5.89 25.13
CA PHE A 488 -11.36 5.18 25.58
C PHE A 488 -11.68 4.27 26.78
N HIS A 489 -12.36 4.80 27.81
CA HIS A 489 -12.74 4.02 28.99
C HIS A 489 -13.85 3.00 28.73
N GLN A 490 -14.78 3.27 27.81
CA GLN A 490 -15.82 2.29 27.45
C GLN A 490 -15.19 1.03 26.83
N ASN A 491 -14.21 1.19 25.94
CA ASN A 491 -13.52 0.04 25.33
C ASN A 491 -12.55 -0.64 26.30
N GLU A 492 -11.83 0.10 27.15
CA GLU A 492 -10.98 -0.53 28.17
C GLU A 492 -11.79 -1.41 29.12
N ASN A 493 -12.93 -0.92 29.61
CA ASN A 493 -13.79 -1.71 30.50
C ASN A 493 -14.37 -2.93 29.79
N GLU A 494 -14.84 -2.81 28.54
CA GLU A 494 -15.34 -3.94 27.76
C GLU A 494 -14.27 -5.02 27.50
N VAL A 495 -13.02 -4.60 27.26
CA VAL A 495 -11.92 -5.55 27.06
C VAL A 495 -11.43 -6.16 28.38
N GLN A 496 -11.45 -5.39 29.48
CA GLN A 496 -11.07 -5.88 30.80
C GLN A 496 -12.11 -6.87 31.36
N GLU A 497 -13.40 -6.61 31.21
CA GLU A 497 -14.47 -7.57 31.55
C GLU A 497 -14.35 -8.86 30.74
N LYS A 498 -13.96 -8.79 29.46
CA LYS A 498 -13.70 -9.97 28.62
C LYS A 498 -12.41 -10.73 28.98
N ARG A 499 -11.45 -10.10 29.67
CA ARG A 499 -10.21 -10.75 30.18
C ARG A 499 -10.43 -11.45 31.52
N GLU A 500 -11.44 -11.04 32.30
CA GLU A 500 -11.76 -11.59 33.63
C GLU A 500 -12.80 -12.72 33.59
N LEU A 501 -13.49 -12.90 32.45
CA LEU A 501 -14.34 -14.04 32.12
C LEU A 501 -13.53 -15.14 31.43
#